data_AF-A0A7Z9XSV4-F1
#
_entry.id   AF-A0A7Z9XSV4-F1
#
_cell.length_a   1.000
_cell.length_b   1.000
_cell.length_c   1.000
_cell.angle_alpha   90.00
_cell.angle_beta   90.00
_cell.angle_gamma   90.00
#
_symmetry.space_group_name_H-M   'P 1'
#
loop_
_entity.id
_entity.type
_entity.pdbx_description
1 polymer ?
#
loop_
_entity_poly.entity_id
_entity_poly.type
_entity_poly.pdbx_seq_one_letter_code
_entity_poly.pdbx_strand_id
1 'polypeptide(L)'
;MPIMEVEGARLDDISGKEVKSADLAEALAKKVSSVSLVRRSGIANDIILRGQKKDNINILIDGGKIYGACPNRMDPPTSHILTNNIESVQITEGPYDVENFGTLSGAVAITTREPEEGLHGEVSLNVGSWNYLKGAATLMGGTDRVRAMASISKERSDQYEDGDGNDFAEQIENYDPATKARYQDKYKNLDAYDKSTFMGKLYFDVTENQELKLGYTANRSDDVLYPSSKMDALYDDSDIFDAEYVINDLGDWSRELSIHYYNSQVDHPMSTRYRLSSGPNSTNEKTHHLETEMQGAKVKNSFDLTDGTAITVGLDFSKRNWDGVFLGKGMASMNDGFVSIDDVDTDNAAIFVEAEKNIDNFNLKLGARYDDTSITQEGSLPDNDYSAFSAYGFGTYALQDGMKIFGGLGRSARVPDARELYLRMPMMGGMLIGNPDLDQVTNTEVDLGLELNSGVLFLKPKLFYSWL
;
A
#
# COMPACT_ATOMS: atom_id res chain seq x y z
N MET A 1 -27.30 -5.47 -0.99
CA MET A 1 -27.46 -4.89 0.37
C MET A 1 -26.25 -4.02 0.63
N PRO A 2 -26.34 -2.85 1.27
CA PRO A 2 -25.14 -2.09 1.61
C PRO A 2 -24.30 -2.94 2.56
N ILE A 3 -23.12 -3.35 2.11
CA ILE A 3 -22.13 -4.08 2.91
C ILE A 3 -21.67 -3.10 3.99
N MET A 4 -21.89 -3.41 5.26
CA MET A 4 -21.36 -2.59 6.34
C MET A 4 -19.91 -2.97 6.55
N GLU A 5 -19.00 -2.08 6.21
CA GLU A 5 -17.57 -2.29 6.37
C GLU A 5 -17.15 -2.07 7.83
N VAL A 6 -16.12 -2.76 8.32
CA VAL A 6 -15.54 -2.51 9.66
C VAL A 6 -14.82 -1.16 9.63
N GLU A 7 -15.57 -0.05 9.58
CA GLU A 7 -15.01 1.24 9.16
C GLU A 7 -14.15 1.95 10.23
N GLY A 8 -12.97 2.40 9.80
CA GLY A 8 -12.35 3.65 10.23
C GLY A 8 -12.83 4.84 9.40
N ALA A 9 -12.68 4.74 8.07
CA ALA A 9 -13.14 5.76 7.10
C ALA A 9 -13.23 5.17 5.68
N ARG A 10 -14.21 5.64 4.88
CA ARG A 10 -14.29 5.44 3.43
C ARG A 10 -14.25 6.79 2.73
N LEU A 11 -13.43 6.88 1.68
CA LEU A 11 -13.31 8.05 0.83
C LEU A 11 -13.72 7.67 -0.59
N ASP A 12 -14.82 8.23 -1.06
CA ASP A 12 -15.25 8.12 -2.44
C ASP A 12 -14.74 9.32 -3.25
N ASP A 13 -14.65 9.18 -4.58
CA ASP A 13 -14.24 10.23 -5.52
C ASP A 13 -12.82 10.79 -5.27
N ILE A 14 -11.86 9.90 -4.96
CA ILE A 14 -10.44 10.26 -4.85
C ILE A 14 -9.90 10.82 -6.18
N SER A 15 -10.39 10.31 -7.30
CA SER A 15 -10.04 10.79 -8.64
C SER A 15 -10.69 12.13 -9.01
N GLY A 16 -11.71 12.58 -8.28
CA GLY A 16 -12.50 13.76 -8.60
C GLY A 16 -12.07 15.07 -7.91
N LYS A 17 -13.05 15.96 -7.72
CA LYS A 17 -12.79 17.38 -7.38
C LYS A 17 -12.29 17.58 -5.94
N GLU A 18 -12.51 16.61 -5.06
CA GLU A 18 -12.28 16.77 -3.62
C GLU A 18 -10.87 16.42 -3.15
N VAL A 19 -10.13 15.60 -3.91
CA VAL A 19 -8.83 15.04 -3.52
C VAL A 19 -7.82 15.24 -4.65
N LYS A 20 -7.57 16.50 -5.00
CA LYS A 20 -6.50 16.85 -5.95
C LYS A 20 -5.13 16.83 -5.26
N SER A 21 -4.64 15.64 -4.95
CA SER A 21 -3.26 15.40 -4.55
C SER A 21 -2.59 14.49 -5.58
N ALA A 22 -1.35 14.81 -5.96
CA ALA A 22 -0.53 13.89 -6.76
C ALA A 22 -0.19 12.61 -5.98
N ASP A 23 -0.14 12.73 -4.65
CA ASP A 23 0.30 11.70 -3.72
C ASP A 23 -0.86 11.21 -2.83
N LEU A 24 -1.09 9.88 -2.82
CA LEU A 24 -2.19 9.27 -2.07
C LEU A 24 -2.00 9.42 -0.56
N ALA A 25 -0.79 9.28 -0.03
CA ALA A 25 -0.55 9.42 1.40
C ALA A 25 -0.92 10.82 1.91
N GLU A 26 -0.59 11.87 1.15
CA GLU A 26 -1.01 13.23 1.47
C GLU A 26 -2.54 13.41 1.43
N ALA A 27 -3.22 12.80 0.46
CA ALA A 27 -4.67 12.79 0.38
C ALA A 27 -5.32 12.15 1.63
N LEU A 28 -4.82 10.98 2.03
CA LEU A 28 -5.32 10.25 3.20
C LEU A 28 -5.08 11.06 4.47
N ALA A 29 -3.88 11.62 4.67
CA ALA A 29 -3.57 12.42 5.85
C ALA A 29 -4.42 13.69 5.97
N LYS A 30 -4.88 14.26 4.85
CA LYS A 30 -5.77 15.44 4.84
C LYS A 30 -7.24 15.11 5.13
N LYS A 31 -7.69 13.90 4.79
CA LYS A 31 -9.11 13.51 4.83
C LYS A 31 -9.44 12.56 5.98
N VAL A 32 -8.45 11.84 6.51
CA VAL A 32 -8.65 10.82 7.54
C VAL A 32 -7.86 11.19 8.78
N SER A 33 -8.57 11.46 9.88
CA SER A 33 -7.97 11.94 11.13
C SER A 33 -7.04 10.95 11.83
N SER A 34 -7.18 9.66 11.55
CA SER A 34 -6.31 8.61 12.10
C SER A 34 -5.04 8.38 11.27
N VAL A 35 -4.94 9.03 10.11
CA VAL A 35 -3.78 8.97 9.23
C VAL A 35 -2.92 10.22 9.42
N SER A 36 -1.62 10.04 9.59
CA SER A 36 -0.62 11.11 9.56
C SER A 36 0.40 10.85 8.45
N LEU A 37 1.00 11.92 7.93
CA LEU A 37 1.96 11.86 6.83
C LEU A 37 3.41 11.73 7.33
N VAL A 38 4.18 10.84 6.72
CA VAL A 38 5.64 10.90 6.73
C VAL A 38 6.09 11.55 5.43
N ARG A 39 6.34 12.87 5.48
CA ARG A 39 6.81 13.62 4.30
C ARG A 39 8.28 13.32 4.04
N ARG A 40 8.58 12.80 2.85
CA ARG A 40 9.95 12.42 2.45
C ARG A 40 10.44 13.14 1.21
N SER A 41 9.52 13.44 0.29
CA SER A 41 9.74 14.10 -1.00
C SER A 41 8.47 14.90 -1.40
N GLY A 42 8.38 15.33 -2.66
CA GLY A 42 7.17 15.90 -3.27
C GLY A 42 6.10 14.85 -3.57
N ILE A 43 6.51 13.59 -3.77
CA ILE A 43 5.66 12.40 -3.94
C ILE A 43 6.21 11.25 -3.09
N ALA A 44 5.59 10.08 -3.18
CA ALA A 44 6.03 8.85 -2.52
C ALA A 44 6.16 9.02 -1.00
N ASN A 45 5.19 9.74 -0.42
CA ASN A 45 5.11 9.89 1.02
C ASN A 45 4.47 8.65 1.62
N ASP A 46 4.81 8.39 2.88
CA ASP A 46 4.33 7.23 3.61
C ASP A 46 3.26 7.67 4.64
N ILE A 47 2.44 6.73 5.07
CA ILE A 47 1.39 6.96 6.07
C ILE A 47 1.76 6.36 7.43
N ILE A 48 1.22 7.00 8.46
CA ILE A 48 1.12 6.46 9.82
C ILE A 48 -0.36 6.30 10.13
N LEU A 49 -0.81 5.11 10.50
CA LEU A 49 -2.18 4.84 10.92
C LEU A 49 -2.20 4.60 12.42
N ARG A 50 -2.80 5.52 13.20
CA ARG A 50 -2.84 5.41 14.69
C ARG A 50 -1.48 5.16 15.36
N GLY A 51 -0.41 5.72 14.80
CA GLY A 51 0.97 5.52 15.28
C GLY A 51 1.71 4.33 14.65
N GLN A 52 1.01 3.46 13.93
CA GLN A 52 1.58 2.31 13.24
C GLN A 52 2.23 2.72 11.94
N LYS A 53 3.24 1.96 11.51
CA LYS A 53 4.07 2.27 10.33
C LYS A 53 4.42 0.99 9.60
N LYS A 54 4.91 1.12 8.37
CA LYS A 54 5.47 -0.01 7.62
C LYS A 54 4.45 -1.13 7.45
N ASP A 55 4.93 -2.36 7.45
CA ASP A 55 4.14 -3.55 7.17
C ASP A 55 3.16 -3.88 8.31
N ASN A 56 3.14 -3.09 9.40
CA ASN A 56 2.04 -3.12 10.38
C ASN A 56 0.72 -2.58 9.81
N ILE A 57 0.78 -1.88 8.67
CA ILE A 57 -0.38 -1.42 7.90
C ILE A 57 -0.38 -2.20 6.58
N ASN A 58 -1.46 -2.91 6.31
CA ASN A 58 -1.63 -3.60 5.03
C ASN A 58 -2.20 -2.63 4.00
N ILE A 59 -1.68 -2.61 2.78
CA ILE A 59 -2.15 -1.73 1.70
C ILE A 59 -2.45 -2.59 0.48
N LEU A 60 -3.70 -2.55 0.03
CA LEU A 60 -4.23 -3.40 -1.03
C LEU A 60 -4.66 -2.52 -2.20
N ILE A 61 -4.34 -2.92 -3.44
CA ILE A 61 -4.80 -2.28 -4.67
C ILE A 61 -5.59 -3.34 -5.43
N ASP A 62 -6.89 -3.12 -5.60
CA ASP A 62 -7.83 -4.09 -6.19
C ASP A 62 -7.74 -5.49 -5.53
N GLY A 63 -7.50 -5.51 -4.22
CA GLY A 63 -7.33 -6.75 -3.43
C GLY A 63 -5.93 -7.36 -3.53
N GLY A 64 -5.13 -6.97 -4.51
CA GLY A 64 -3.73 -7.37 -4.66
C GLY A 64 -2.80 -6.60 -3.74
N LYS A 65 -1.57 -7.10 -3.57
CA LYS A 65 -0.53 -6.48 -2.72
C LYS A 65 0.67 -6.04 -3.53
N ILE A 66 1.27 -4.94 -3.07
CA ILE A 66 2.58 -4.46 -3.50
C ILE A 66 3.38 -4.05 -2.27
N TYR A 67 4.67 -4.39 -2.28
CA TYR A 67 5.63 -3.99 -1.27
C TYR A 67 6.68 -3.11 -1.93
N GLY A 68 7.11 -2.06 -1.23
CA GLY A 68 8.28 -1.30 -1.65
C GLY A 68 9.56 -2.10 -1.43
N ALA A 69 10.56 -1.85 -2.28
CA ALA A 69 11.87 -2.47 -2.21
C ALA A 69 12.86 -1.68 -1.34
N CYS A 70 12.68 -0.37 -1.12
CA CYS A 70 13.56 0.39 -0.24
C CYS A 70 13.35 0.02 1.23
N PRO A 71 14.39 -0.43 1.97
CA PRO A 71 14.26 -0.75 3.40
C PRO A 71 13.94 0.50 4.24
N ASN A 72 14.19 1.68 3.69
CA ASN A 72 13.91 2.96 4.33
C ASN A 72 12.57 3.58 3.87
N ARG A 73 11.77 2.91 3.04
CA ARG A 73 10.44 3.37 2.56
C ARG A 73 10.53 4.69 1.78
N MET A 74 11.36 4.71 0.73
CA MET A 74 11.28 5.76 -0.32
C MET A 74 10.10 5.49 -1.27
N ASP A 75 9.71 4.24 -1.39
CA ASP A 75 8.72 3.67 -2.31
C ASP A 75 7.60 2.96 -1.52
N PRO A 76 6.86 3.66 -0.63
CA PRO A 76 5.77 3.04 0.10
C PRO A 76 4.68 2.55 -0.87
N PRO A 77 3.88 1.51 -0.53
CA PRO A 77 2.83 1.00 -1.43
C PRO A 77 1.87 2.07 -1.98
N THR A 78 1.64 3.15 -1.22
CA THR A 78 0.84 4.31 -1.64
C THR A 78 1.43 5.11 -2.82
N SER A 79 2.72 4.96 -3.14
CA SER A 79 3.36 5.60 -4.29
C SER A 79 3.08 4.88 -5.61
N HIS A 80 2.75 3.59 -5.58
CA HIS A 80 2.57 2.76 -6.77
C HIS A 80 1.13 2.76 -7.34
N ILE A 81 0.34 3.75 -6.96
CA ILE A 81 -0.97 4.01 -7.57
C ILE A 81 -1.17 5.51 -7.74
N LEU A 82 -1.90 5.90 -8.77
CA LEU A 82 -2.30 7.29 -8.93
C LEU A 82 -3.72 7.54 -8.52
N THR A 83 -3.89 8.67 -7.83
CA THR A 83 -5.18 9.17 -7.37
C THR A 83 -6.23 9.30 -8.46
N ASN A 84 -5.87 9.64 -9.71
CA ASN A 84 -6.82 9.74 -10.83
C ASN A 84 -7.42 8.40 -11.28
N ASN A 85 -6.81 7.28 -10.91
CA ASN A 85 -7.33 5.94 -11.19
C ASN A 85 -8.12 5.36 -10.01
N ILE A 86 -8.11 6.02 -8.85
CA ILE A 86 -8.77 5.53 -7.64
C ILE A 86 -10.24 5.94 -7.68
N GLU A 87 -11.12 4.96 -7.52
CA GLU A 87 -12.54 5.16 -7.30
C GLU A 87 -12.81 5.45 -5.82
N SER A 88 -12.29 4.58 -4.95
CA SER A 88 -12.46 4.72 -3.51
C SER A 88 -11.27 4.18 -2.72
N VAL A 89 -11.14 4.66 -1.48
CA VAL A 89 -10.21 4.10 -0.49
C VAL A 89 -10.96 3.82 0.79
N GLN A 90 -10.83 2.59 1.26
CA GLN A 90 -11.37 2.10 2.51
C GLN A 90 -10.23 1.93 3.52
N ILE A 91 -10.45 2.40 4.75
CA ILE A 91 -9.51 2.22 5.86
C ILE A 91 -10.19 1.42 6.97
N THR A 92 -9.63 0.25 7.24
CA THR A 92 -9.95 -0.58 8.40
C THR A 92 -8.92 -0.27 9.49
N GLU A 93 -9.40 0.22 10.62
CA GLU A 93 -8.54 0.56 11.77
C GLU A 93 -8.60 -0.53 12.82
N GLY A 94 -7.43 -1.02 13.24
CA GLY A 94 -7.32 -2.11 14.20
C GLY A 94 -7.25 -3.50 13.53
N PRO A 95 -7.13 -4.57 14.33
CA PRO A 95 -6.93 -5.94 13.86
C PRO A 95 -8.26 -6.62 13.48
N TYR A 96 -9.04 -5.99 12.59
CA TYR A 96 -10.37 -6.46 12.18
C TYR A 96 -10.44 -6.88 10.70
N ASP A 97 -9.35 -7.44 10.19
CA ASP A 97 -9.24 -7.99 8.84
C ASP A 97 -8.66 -9.40 8.93
N VAL A 98 -9.43 -10.38 8.46
CA VAL A 98 -9.04 -11.79 8.39
C VAL A 98 -8.93 -12.30 6.96
N GLU A 99 -9.36 -11.51 5.97
CA GLU A 99 -9.29 -11.92 4.57
C GLU A 99 -7.90 -11.78 3.99
N ASN A 100 -7.01 -11.00 4.62
CA ASN A 100 -5.70 -10.67 4.08
C ASN A 100 -4.56 -11.01 5.07
N PHE A 101 -3.53 -11.69 4.56
CA PHE A 101 -2.29 -11.94 5.30
C PHE A 101 -1.63 -10.64 5.81
N GLY A 102 -1.04 -10.65 7.01
CA GLY A 102 -0.15 -9.58 7.47
C GLY A 102 -0.82 -8.29 7.97
N THR A 103 -2.15 -8.24 8.11
CA THR A 103 -2.83 -7.07 8.69
C THR A 103 -2.66 -7.02 10.22
N LEU A 104 -1.64 -6.31 10.72
CA LEU A 104 -1.40 -6.18 12.16
C LEU A 104 -2.31 -5.15 12.84
N SER A 105 -2.38 -3.93 12.33
CA SER A 105 -3.06 -2.83 13.04
C SER A 105 -3.98 -1.99 12.18
N GLY A 106 -4.10 -2.34 10.91
CA GLY A 106 -5.10 -1.77 10.02
C GLY A 106 -4.78 -2.05 8.56
N ALA A 107 -5.77 -1.82 7.71
CA ALA A 107 -5.67 -2.01 6.28
C ALA A 107 -6.15 -0.77 5.53
N VAL A 108 -5.55 -0.51 4.38
CA VAL A 108 -5.96 0.50 3.40
C VAL A 108 -6.26 -0.25 2.10
N ALA A 109 -7.54 -0.44 1.79
CA ALA A 109 -7.98 -1.07 0.56
C ALA A 109 -8.32 0.01 -0.48
N ILE A 110 -7.64 -0.03 -1.62
CA ILE A 110 -7.76 0.93 -2.70
C ILE A 110 -8.49 0.22 -3.85
N THR A 111 -9.65 0.75 -4.22
CA THR A 111 -10.41 0.28 -5.39
C THR A 111 -10.18 1.24 -6.53
N THR A 112 -9.69 0.71 -7.66
CA THR A 112 -9.46 1.49 -8.87
C THR A 112 -10.65 1.40 -9.81
N ARG A 113 -10.88 2.45 -10.59
CA ARG A 113 -12.03 2.58 -11.50
C ARG A 113 -12.16 1.35 -12.40
N GLU A 114 -13.40 0.96 -12.66
CA GLU A 114 -13.72 -0.18 -13.53
C GLU A 114 -14.18 0.29 -14.92
N PRO A 115 -14.01 -0.52 -15.98
CA PRO A 115 -14.52 -0.19 -17.30
C PRO A 115 -16.06 -0.31 -17.34
N GLU A 116 -16.73 0.67 -17.95
CA GLU A 116 -18.19 0.69 -18.09
C GLU A 116 -18.65 0.39 -19.53
N GLU A 117 -19.94 0.11 -19.72
CA GLU A 117 -20.57 0.03 -21.04
C GLU A 117 -20.65 1.39 -21.73
N GLY A 118 -20.59 1.38 -23.07
CA GLY A 118 -20.64 2.61 -23.87
C GLY A 118 -19.30 3.36 -23.85
N LEU A 119 -19.14 4.36 -24.72
CA LEU A 119 -17.86 5.07 -24.85
C LEU A 119 -17.80 6.27 -23.90
N HIS A 120 -16.86 6.23 -22.96
CA HIS A 120 -16.59 7.32 -22.01
C HIS A 120 -15.12 7.72 -22.07
N GLY A 121 -14.87 9.03 -22.01
CA GLY A 121 -13.51 9.55 -22.05
C GLY A 121 -13.36 10.74 -21.11
N GLU A 122 -12.21 10.81 -20.45
CA GLU A 122 -11.85 11.89 -19.55
C GLU A 122 -10.43 12.36 -19.87
N VAL A 123 -10.24 13.68 -19.91
CA VAL A 123 -8.92 14.30 -20.02
C VAL A 123 -8.80 15.33 -18.92
N SER A 124 -7.71 15.28 -18.16
CA SER A 124 -7.42 16.27 -17.13
C SER A 124 -6.05 16.89 -17.34
N LEU A 125 -5.99 18.19 -17.09
CA LEU A 125 -4.76 18.98 -17.03
C LEU A 125 -4.76 19.73 -15.71
N ASN A 126 -3.72 19.55 -14.91
CA ASN A 126 -3.53 20.22 -13.65
C ASN A 126 -2.22 21.00 -13.70
N VAL A 127 -2.28 22.26 -13.27
CA VAL A 127 -1.12 23.14 -13.13
C VAL A 127 -1.12 23.69 -11.72
N GLY A 128 0.06 23.88 -11.13
CA GLY A 128 0.19 24.34 -9.76
C GLY A 128 1.48 25.11 -9.52
N SER A 129 1.71 25.47 -8.26
CA SER A 129 2.96 26.06 -7.79
C SER A 129 4.16 25.15 -8.08
N TRP A 130 5.37 25.71 -8.08
CA TRP A 130 6.63 24.98 -8.34
C TRP A 130 6.63 24.25 -9.69
N ASN A 131 6.11 24.92 -10.72
CA ASN A 131 5.97 24.39 -12.08
C ASN A 131 5.27 23.01 -12.14
N TYR A 132 4.43 22.68 -11.15
CA TYR A 132 3.65 21.45 -11.15
C TYR A 132 2.80 21.37 -12.42
N LEU A 133 2.94 20.27 -13.14
CA LEU A 133 2.18 19.96 -14.34
C LEU A 133 1.82 18.48 -14.32
N LYS A 134 0.52 18.19 -14.42
CA LYS A 134 0.00 16.82 -14.62
C LYS A 134 -0.98 16.80 -15.77
N GLY A 135 -0.76 15.89 -16.72
CA GLY A 135 -1.73 15.53 -17.73
C GLY A 135 -2.15 14.08 -17.55
N ALA A 136 -3.46 13.81 -17.63
CA ALA A 136 -3.98 12.46 -17.64
C ALA A 136 -5.10 12.31 -18.68
N ALA A 137 -5.22 11.13 -19.24
CA ALA A 137 -6.29 10.77 -20.15
C ALA A 137 -6.75 9.34 -19.87
N THR A 138 -8.06 9.18 -19.71
CA THR A 138 -8.73 7.90 -19.52
C THR A 138 -9.73 7.70 -20.65
N LEU A 139 -9.72 6.51 -21.23
CA LEU A 139 -10.73 6.06 -22.17
C LEU A 139 -11.26 4.72 -21.68
N MET A 140 -12.57 4.59 -21.58
CA MET A 140 -13.22 3.33 -21.27
C MET A 140 -14.42 3.09 -22.16
N GLY A 141 -14.75 1.83 -22.36
CA GLY A 141 -15.99 1.46 -22.98
C GLY A 141 -16.07 -0.02 -23.30
N GLY A 142 -17.22 -0.40 -23.84
CA GLY A 142 -17.50 -1.79 -24.10
C GLY A 142 -18.96 -2.05 -24.46
N THR A 143 -19.27 -3.33 -24.54
CA THR A 143 -20.63 -3.86 -24.59
C THR A 143 -20.98 -4.52 -23.26
N ASP A 144 -22.20 -5.03 -23.18
CA ASP A 144 -22.72 -5.96 -22.18
C ASP A 144 -21.92 -7.25 -21.95
N ARG A 145 -20.84 -7.50 -22.70
CA ARG A 145 -20.02 -8.71 -22.57
C ARG A 145 -18.54 -8.45 -22.43
N VAL A 146 -18.05 -7.35 -22.99
CA VAL A 146 -16.63 -7.02 -22.99
C VAL A 146 -16.50 -5.54 -22.71
N ARG A 147 -15.83 -5.20 -21.61
CA ARG A 147 -15.55 -3.83 -21.19
C ARG A 147 -14.05 -3.64 -21.05
N ALA A 148 -13.56 -2.49 -21.50
CA ALA A 148 -12.14 -2.16 -21.49
C ALA A 148 -11.91 -0.74 -20.98
N MET A 149 -10.80 -0.52 -20.30
CA MET A 149 -10.35 0.79 -19.86
C MET A 149 -8.84 0.91 -20.08
N ALA A 150 -8.41 2.10 -20.51
CA ALA A 150 -7.02 2.49 -20.52
C ALA A 150 -6.89 3.90 -19.92
N SER A 151 -5.94 4.09 -19.02
CA SER A 151 -5.60 5.36 -18.40
C SER A 151 -4.11 5.60 -18.50
N ILE A 152 -3.72 6.78 -18.96
CA ILE A 152 -2.33 7.25 -19.00
C ILE A 152 -2.21 8.55 -18.23
N SER A 153 -1.07 8.75 -17.60
CA SER A 153 -0.74 10.06 -17.03
C SER A 153 0.75 10.34 -17.05
N LYS A 154 1.09 11.63 -17.00
CA LYS A 154 2.43 12.12 -16.73
C LYS A 154 2.33 13.34 -15.82
N GLU A 155 3.13 13.36 -14.77
CA GLU A 155 3.22 14.43 -13.79
C GLU A 155 4.68 14.77 -13.47
N ARG A 156 4.96 16.04 -13.25
CA ARG A 156 6.26 16.52 -12.79
C ARG A 156 6.09 17.77 -11.94
N SER A 157 7.08 18.06 -11.12
CA SER A 157 7.13 19.28 -10.30
C SER A 157 8.58 19.64 -10.00
N ASP A 158 8.85 20.93 -9.88
CA ASP A 158 10.08 21.41 -9.24
C ASP A 158 10.02 21.12 -7.74
N GLN A 159 11.15 21.35 -7.06
CA GLN A 159 11.25 21.28 -5.60
C GLN A 159 10.29 22.28 -4.95
N TYR A 160 9.45 21.79 -4.04
CA TYR A 160 8.59 22.70 -3.27
C TYR A 160 9.40 23.48 -2.25
N GLU A 161 8.94 24.67 -1.93
CA GLU A 161 9.49 25.51 -0.87
C GLU A 161 8.79 25.21 0.46
N ASP A 162 9.58 25.14 1.54
CA ASP A 162 9.04 25.07 2.90
C ASP A 162 8.44 26.41 3.38
N GLY A 163 7.99 26.46 4.63
CA GLY A 163 7.38 27.67 5.21
C GLY A 163 8.32 28.87 5.33
N ASP A 164 9.63 28.65 5.24
CA ASP A 164 10.68 29.67 5.28
C ASP A 164 11.17 30.03 3.86
N GLY A 165 10.58 29.43 2.82
CA GLY A 165 10.91 29.68 1.41
C GLY A 165 12.10 28.88 0.90
N ASN A 166 12.50 27.79 1.56
CA ASN A 166 13.65 26.98 1.16
C ASN A 166 13.23 25.77 0.31
N ASP A 167 13.86 25.58 -0.85
CA ASP A 167 13.70 24.37 -1.67
C ASP A 167 14.38 23.12 -1.05
N PHE A 168 14.42 21.97 -1.73
CA PHE A 168 15.00 20.76 -1.16
C PHE A 168 16.52 20.89 -0.97
N ALA A 169 17.20 21.53 -1.92
CA ALA A 169 18.64 21.76 -1.85
C ALA A 169 18.99 22.64 -0.64
N GLU A 170 18.24 23.72 -0.45
CA GLU A 170 18.38 24.68 0.64
C GLU A 170 17.99 24.06 1.99
N GLN A 171 16.95 23.23 2.05
CA GLN A 171 16.58 22.50 3.26
C GLN A 171 17.72 21.61 3.77
N ILE A 172 18.41 20.88 2.89
CA ILE A 172 19.56 20.05 3.27
C ILE A 172 20.72 20.93 3.75
N GLU A 173 20.98 22.04 3.05
CA GLU A 173 22.07 22.97 3.37
C GLU A 173 21.86 23.68 4.71
N ASN A 174 20.64 24.12 4.99
CA ASN A 174 20.28 24.75 6.26
C ASN A 174 20.33 23.77 7.44
N TYR A 175 19.99 22.49 7.22
CA TYR A 175 20.03 21.47 8.26
C TYR A 175 21.46 21.10 8.68
N ASP A 176 22.35 20.87 7.72
CA ASP A 176 23.78 20.60 7.98
C ASP A 176 24.66 21.16 6.84
N PRO A 177 25.19 22.39 6.99
CA PRO A 177 26.03 23.01 5.96
C PRO A 177 27.33 22.24 5.66
N ALA A 178 27.79 21.38 6.56
CA ALA A 178 29.02 20.60 6.38
C ALA A 178 28.76 19.24 5.73
N THR A 179 27.50 18.82 5.57
CA THR A 179 27.18 17.48 5.06
C THR A 179 27.58 17.31 3.61
N LYS A 180 28.07 16.10 3.30
CA LYS A 180 28.27 15.63 1.91
C LYS A 180 26.99 15.09 1.28
N ALA A 181 25.86 15.10 2.00
CA ALA A 181 24.55 14.77 1.45
C ALA A 181 23.89 15.94 0.70
N ARG A 182 24.48 17.15 0.69
CA ARG A 182 23.99 18.23 -0.18
C ARG A 182 24.10 17.85 -1.66
N TYR A 183 23.24 18.42 -2.49
CA TYR A 183 23.34 18.26 -3.93
C TYR A 183 24.59 18.97 -4.49
N GLN A 184 25.16 18.41 -5.55
CA GLN A 184 26.18 19.12 -6.34
C GLN A 184 25.53 20.32 -7.05
N ASP A 185 26.28 21.39 -7.29
CA ASP A 185 25.73 22.63 -7.88
C ASP A 185 24.96 22.40 -9.19
N LYS A 186 25.42 21.45 -10.02
CA LYS A 186 24.74 21.10 -11.29
C LYS A 186 23.38 20.39 -11.13
N TYR A 187 23.07 19.87 -9.95
CA TYR A 187 21.85 19.12 -9.65
C TYR A 187 20.92 19.84 -8.68
N LYS A 188 21.31 21.01 -8.16
CA LYS A 188 20.50 21.78 -7.20
C LYS A 188 19.12 22.17 -7.76
N ASN A 189 19.02 22.37 -9.06
CA ASN A 189 17.79 22.81 -9.73
C ASN A 189 17.11 21.67 -10.52
N LEU A 190 17.34 20.41 -10.13
CA LEU A 190 16.56 19.31 -10.70
C LEU A 190 15.09 19.43 -10.28
N ASP A 191 14.20 19.00 -11.18
CA ASP A 191 12.81 18.72 -10.83
C ASP A 191 12.79 17.75 -9.64
N ALA A 192 11.80 17.87 -8.75
CA ALA A 192 11.68 16.99 -7.59
C ALA A 192 11.35 15.55 -7.97
N TYR A 193 10.67 15.36 -9.09
CA TYR A 193 10.30 14.07 -9.70
C TYR A 193 9.74 14.28 -11.12
N ASP A 194 9.87 13.25 -11.96
CA ASP A 194 9.03 13.02 -13.14
C ASP A 194 8.37 11.65 -12.98
N LYS A 195 7.05 11.57 -13.15
CA LYS A 195 6.31 10.32 -13.00
C LYS A 195 5.35 10.12 -14.15
N SER A 196 5.36 8.91 -14.71
CA SER A 196 4.48 8.48 -15.79
C SER A 196 3.82 7.16 -15.42
N THR A 197 2.55 6.99 -15.80
CA THR A 197 1.79 5.79 -15.44
C THR A 197 0.91 5.32 -16.57
N PHE A 198 0.68 4.01 -16.60
CA PHE A 198 -0.31 3.37 -17.45
C PHE A 198 -1.16 2.43 -16.60
N MET A 199 -2.46 2.38 -16.86
CA MET A 199 -3.37 1.38 -16.33
C MET A 199 -4.24 0.86 -17.46
N GLY A 200 -4.36 -0.46 -17.57
CA GLY A 200 -5.26 -1.14 -18.50
C GLY A 200 -6.13 -2.14 -17.76
N LYS A 201 -7.42 -2.19 -18.08
CA LYS A 201 -8.37 -3.19 -17.58
C LYS A 201 -9.18 -3.80 -18.71
N LEU A 202 -9.45 -5.11 -18.63
CA LEU A 202 -10.28 -5.87 -19.56
C LEU A 202 -11.20 -6.81 -18.77
N TYR A 203 -12.51 -6.58 -18.88
CA TYR A 203 -13.54 -7.34 -18.19
C TYR A 203 -14.37 -8.10 -19.22
N PHE A 204 -14.63 -9.38 -18.95
CA PHE A 204 -15.36 -10.28 -19.83
C PHE A 204 -16.49 -10.97 -19.06
N ASP A 205 -17.75 -10.71 -19.44
CA ASP A 205 -18.88 -11.50 -18.96
C ASP A 205 -18.93 -12.80 -19.78
N VAL A 206 -18.37 -13.87 -19.20
CA VAL A 206 -18.30 -15.20 -19.82
C VAL A 206 -19.70 -15.80 -19.94
N THR A 207 -20.53 -15.59 -18.92
CA THR A 207 -21.97 -15.89 -18.87
C THR A 207 -22.69 -14.76 -18.14
N GLU A 208 -24.02 -14.83 -18.02
CA GLU A 208 -24.81 -13.84 -17.25
C GLU A 208 -24.45 -13.77 -15.76
N ASN A 209 -23.72 -14.76 -15.24
CA ASN A 209 -23.32 -14.87 -13.85
C ASN A 209 -21.82 -15.15 -13.65
N GLN A 210 -21.00 -15.05 -14.70
CA GLN A 210 -19.56 -15.29 -14.62
C GLN A 210 -18.80 -14.16 -15.29
N GLU A 211 -17.85 -13.57 -14.56
CA GLU A 211 -17.04 -12.45 -15.04
C GLU A 211 -15.55 -12.78 -14.84
N LEU A 212 -14.74 -12.50 -15.87
CA LEU A 212 -13.29 -12.47 -15.78
C LEU A 212 -12.82 -11.02 -15.84
N LYS A 213 -12.13 -10.57 -14.79
CA LYS A 213 -11.53 -9.25 -14.68
C LYS A 213 -10.01 -9.38 -14.81
N LEU A 214 -9.41 -8.60 -15.70
CA LEU A 214 -7.96 -8.49 -15.85
C LEU A 214 -7.54 -7.04 -15.68
N GLY A 215 -6.47 -6.80 -14.93
CA GLY A 215 -5.89 -5.49 -14.67
C GLY A 215 -4.37 -5.51 -14.82
N TYR A 216 -3.82 -4.41 -15.32
CA TYR A 216 -2.39 -4.16 -15.32
C TYR A 216 -2.11 -2.68 -15.08
N THR A 217 -1.23 -2.37 -14.14
CA THR A 217 -0.78 -1.02 -13.82
C THR A 217 0.73 -0.96 -13.87
N ALA A 218 1.27 0.01 -14.60
CA ALA A 218 2.69 0.32 -14.64
C ALA A 218 2.93 1.74 -14.11
N ASN A 219 3.85 1.88 -13.16
CA ASN A 219 4.32 3.17 -12.66
C ASN A 219 5.80 3.33 -12.97
N ARG A 220 6.18 4.49 -13.50
CA ARG A 220 7.58 4.85 -13.79
C ARG A 220 7.84 6.20 -13.18
N SER A 221 8.70 6.27 -12.18
CA SER A 221 9.07 7.53 -11.53
C SER A 221 10.57 7.71 -11.64
N ASP A 222 11.02 8.77 -12.29
CA ASP A 222 12.43 9.07 -12.51
C ASP A 222 12.89 10.22 -11.60
N ASP A 223 14.17 10.16 -11.18
CA ASP A 223 14.87 11.24 -10.50
C ASP A 223 14.15 11.79 -9.26
N VAL A 224 13.55 10.92 -8.44
CA VAL A 224 12.81 11.34 -7.25
C VAL A 224 13.77 11.78 -6.15
N LEU A 225 13.75 13.08 -5.85
CA LEU A 225 14.64 13.71 -4.87
C LEU A 225 14.14 13.52 -3.43
N TYR A 226 15.04 13.18 -2.51
CA TYR A 226 14.70 12.97 -1.09
C TYR A 226 15.53 13.87 -0.17
N PRO A 227 15.07 15.09 0.17
CA PRO A 227 15.79 15.98 1.11
C PRO A 227 15.95 15.38 2.51
N SER A 228 15.04 14.48 2.89
CA SER A 228 15.03 13.74 4.15
C SER A 228 16.10 12.63 4.24
N SER A 229 16.79 12.30 3.13
CA SER A 229 17.66 11.13 3.02
C SER A 229 19.03 11.49 2.42
N LYS A 230 19.97 10.55 2.45
CA LYS A 230 21.35 10.71 1.92
C LYS A 230 21.54 10.23 0.48
N MET A 231 20.47 9.71 -0.11
CA MET A 231 20.39 9.16 -1.47
C MET A 231 19.05 9.59 -2.05
N ASP A 232 18.96 9.54 -3.38
CA ASP A 232 17.77 9.81 -4.17
C ASP A 232 17.42 8.57 -4.99
N ALA A 233 16.14 8.37 -5.33
CA ALA A 233 15.79 7.30 -6.24
C ALA A 233 16.21 7.72 -7.66
N LEU A 234 17.01 6.88 -8.33
CA LEU A 234 17.30 7.10 -9.75
C LEU A 234 16.04 6.84 -10.57
N TYR A 235 15.34 5.76 -10.24
CA TYR A 235 13.98 5.51 -10.63
C TYR A 235 13.28 4.68 -9.55
N ASP A 236 11.95 4.61 -9.63
CA ASP A 236 11.06 3.77 -8.82
C ASP A 236 10.00 3.21 -9.76
N ASP A 237 10.27 2.01 -10.26
CA ASP A 237 9.48 1.35 -11.29
C ASP A 237 8.64 0.24 -10.66
N SER A 238 7.36 0.18 -11.00
CA SER A 238 6.51 -0.92 -10.57
C SER A 238 5.54 -1.41 -11.63
N ASP A 239 5.28 -2.71 -11.59
CA ASP A 239 4.31 -3.41 -12.43
C ASP A 239 3.38 -4.19 -11.52
N ILE A 240 2.06 -4.02 -11.69
CA ILE A 240 1.02 -4.69 -10.91
C ILE A 240 0.09 -5.37 -11.91
N PHE A 241 -0.01 -6.69 -11.84
CA PHE A 241 -0.94 -7.50 -12.62
C PHE A 241 -1.97 -8.12 -11.69
N ASP A 242 -3.22 -8.12 -12.15
CA ASP A 242 -4.36 -8.55 -11.37
C ASP A 242 -5.32 -9.34 -12.25
N ALA A 243 -5.80 -10.49 -11.77
CA ALA A 243 -6.73 -11.36 -12.49
C ALA A 243 -7.75 -11.96 -11.51
N GLU A 244 -9.02 -11.69 -11.72
CA GLU A 244 -10.10 -12.19 -10.89
C GLU A 244 -11.16 -12.88 -11.73
N TYR A 245 -11.57 -14.08 -11.31
CA TYR A 245 -12.71 -14.79 -11.86
C TYR A 245 -13.82 -14.89 -10.83
N VAL A 246 -14.98 -14.33 -11.15
CA VAL A 246 -16.14 -14.27 -10.25
C VAL A 246 -17.27 -15.11 -10.83
N ILE A 247 -17.84 -15.99 -10.00
CA ILE A 247 -19.05 -16.76 -10.31
C ILE A 247 -20.12 -16.39 -9.29
N ASN A 248 -21.17 -15.71 -9.75
CA ASN A 248 -22.33 -15.36 -8.95
C ASN A 248 -23.38 -16.47 -9.00
N ASP A 249 -24.15 -16.61 -7.92
CA ASP A 249 -25.28 -17.52 -7.79
C ASP A 249 -24.93 -18.98 -8.16
N LEU A 250 -23.79 -19.48 -7.63
CA LEU A 250 -23.28 -20.82 -7.92
C LEU A 250 -24.24 -21.93 -7.43
N GLY A 251 -25.08 -21.64 -6.44
CA GLY A 251 -26.15 -22.51 -5.96
C GLY A 251 -26.95 -21.88 -4.83
N ASP A 252 -27.95 -22.61 -4.31
CA ASP A 252 -28.95 -22.09 -3.34
C ASP A 252 -28.38 -21.42 -2.08
N TRP A 253 -27.15 -21.74 -1.70
CA TRP A 253 -26.47 -21.16 -0.54
C TRP A 253 -25.21 -20.39 -0.88
N SER A 254 -24.68 -20.49 -2.11
CA SER A 254 -23.43 -19.85 -2.53
C SER A 254 -23.77 -18.64 -3.39
N ARG A 255 -23.59 -17.46 -2.80
CA ARG A 255 -23.86 -16.16 -3.44
C ARG A 255 -22.79 -15.84 -4.48
N GLU A 256 -21.52 -16.07 -4.14
CA GLU A 256 -20.39 -15.62 -4.95
C GLU A 256 -19.15 -16.47 -4.66
N LEU A 257 -18.53 -17.00 -5.71
CA LEU A 257 -17.21 -17.62 -5.66
C LEU A 257 -16.24 -16.73 -6.45
N SER A 258 -15.20 -16.21 -5.80
CA SER A 258 -14.11 -15.48 -6.44
C SER A 258 -12.79 -16.25 -6.37
N ILE A 259 -12.06 -16.23 -7.48
CA ILE A 259 -10.69 -16.73 -7.60
C ILE A 259 -9.86 -15.55 -8.09
N HIS A 260 -9.00 -15.04 -7.23
CA HIS A 260 -8.18 -13.87 -7.47
C HIS A 260 -6.71 -14.25 -7.48
N TYR A 261 -5.96 -13.78 -8.47
CA TYR A 261 -4.52 -13.91 -8.57
C TYR A 261 -3.92 -12.52 -8.81
N TYR A 262 -2.84 -12.22 -8.13
CA TYR A 262 -2.10 -10.97 -8.32
C TYR A 262 -0.59 -11.22 -8.34
N ASN A 263 0.12 -10.39 -9.09
CA ASN A 263 1.57 -10.30 -9.13
C ASN A 263 1.94 -8.82 -9.10
N SER A 264 2.92 -8.43 -8.29
CA SER A 264 3.51 -7.10 -8.39
C SER A 264 5.03 -7.16 -8.24
N GLN A 265 5.69 -6.23 -8.92
CA GLN A 265 7.14 -6.08 -8.91
C GLN A 265 7.50 -4.62 -8.67
N VAL A 266 8.56 -4.37 -7.92
CA VAL A 266 9.15 -3.06 -7.70
C VAL A 266 10.66 -3.17 -7.90
N ASP A 267 11.21 -2.28 -8.73
CA ASP A 267 12.64 -2.09 -8.94
C ASP A 267 13.04 -0.68 -8.47
N HIS A 268 13.92 -0.61 -7.48
CA HIS A 268 14.26 0.62 -6.77
C HIS A 268 15.78 0.79 -6.53
N PRO A 269 16.51 1.40 -7.47
CA PRO A 269 17.88 1.84 -7.24
C PRO A 269 17.93 3.26 -6.65
N MET A 270 18.34 3.36 -5.39
CA MET A 270 18.67 4.64 -4.75
C MET A 270 20.18 4.92 -4.78
N SER A 271 20.59 6.15 -5.11
CA SER A 271 21.98 6.49 -5.38
C SER A 271 22.41 7.81 -4.75
N THR A 272 23.72 7.91 -4.48
CA THR A 272 24.38 9.19 -4.14
C THR A 272 24.69 10.04 -5.37
N ARG A 273 24.28 9.65 -6.58
CA ARG A 273 24.58 10.32 -7.85
C ARG A 273 24.51 11.85 -7.79
N TYR A 274 23.42 12.39 -7.21
CA TYR A 274 23.19 13.83 -7.15
C TYR A 274 23.93 14.55 -6.02
N ARG A 275 24.53 13.78 -5.11
CA ARG A 275 25.09 14.26 -3.84
C ARG A 275 26.57 14.62 -3.98
N LEU A 276 27.06 15.53 -3.16
CA LEU A 276 28.50 15.86 -3.07
C LEU A 276 29.35 14.64 -2.71
N SER A 277 28.77 13.67 -1.99
CA SER A 277 29.43 12.42 -1.59
C SER A 277 29.86 11.55 -2.77
N SER A 278 29.20 11.62 -3.93
CA SER A 278 29.59 10.87 -5.13
C SER A 278 30.79 11.49 -5.87
N GLY A 279 31.21 12.70 -5.50
CA GLY A 279 32.30 13.41 -6.15
C GLY A 279 31.97 13.87 -7.58
N PRO A 280 32.90 14.59 -8.23
CA PRO A 280 32.71 15.06 -9.60
C PRO A 280 32.51 13.87 -10.54
N ASN A 281 31.55 13.98 -11.45
CA ASN A 281 31.22 12.97 -12.46
C ASN A 281 30.97 11.56 -11.87
N SER A 282 30.36 11.48 -10.68
CA SER A 282 29.98 10.21 -10.04
C SER A 282 31.17 9.26 -9.78
N THR A 283 32.37 9.82 -9.59
CA THR A 283 33.61 9.04 -9.38
C THR A 283 33.57 8.15 -8.13
N ASN A 284 32.76 8.50 -7.14
CA ASN A 284 32.54 7.75 -5.90
C ASN A 284 31.04 7.45 -5.66
N GLU A 285 30.26 7.30 -6.73
CA GLU A 285 28.83 6.93 -6.63
C GLU A 285 28.65 5.62 -5.87
N LYS A 286 27.65 5.61 -4.98
CA LYS A 286 27.18 4.42 -4.29
C LYS A 286 25.69 4.28 -4.58
N THR A 287 25.30 3.13 -5.10
CA THR A 287 23.91 2.75 -5.33
C THR A 287 23.53 1.64 -4.37
N HIS A 288 22.33 1.68 -3.82
CA HIS A 288 21.66 0.58 -3.15
C HIS A 288 20.47 0.20 -4.04
N HIS A 289 20.60 -0.92 -4.75
CA HIS A 289 19.60 -1.42 -5.67
C HIS A 289 18.87 -2.56 -4.99
N LEU A 290 17.55 -2.42 -4.86
CA LEU A 290 16.69 -3.45 -4.29
C LEU A 290 15.53 -3.72 -5.22
N GLU A 291 15.05 -4.95 -5.18
CA GLU A 291 13.90 -5.42 -5.92
C GLU A 291 12.98 -6.18 -4.96
N THR A 292 11.67 -6.09 -5.19
CA THR A 292 10.69 -6.95 -4.52
C THR A 292 9.70 -7.48 -5.53
N GLU A 293 9.37 -8.75 -5.38
CA GLU A 293 8.27 -9.39 -6.11
C GLU A 293 7.24 -9.92 -5.11
N MET A 294 5.96 -9.73 -5.40
CA MET A 294 4.87 -10.22 -4.57
C MET A 294 3.86 -10.94 -5.45
N GLN A 295 3.57 -12.20 -5.10
CA GLN A 295 2.58 -13.01 -5.78
C GLN A 295 1.54 -13.49 -4.76
N GLY A 296 0.30 -13.62 -5.19
CA GLY A 296 -0.69 -14.27 -4.35
C GLY A 296 -1.89 -14.80 -5.12
N ALA A 297 -2.57 -15.75 -4.48
CA ALA A 297 -3.79 -16.35 -4.98
C ALA A 297 -4.78 -16.48 -3.82
N LYS A 298 -6.01 -16.02 -4.03
CA LYS A 298 -7.09 -16.10 -3.06
C LYS A 298 -8.30 -16.77 -3.68
N VAL A 299 -8.86 -17.73 -2.97
CA VAL A 299 -10.15 -18.36 -3.32
C VAL A 299 -11.12 -18.08 -2.21
N LYS A 300 -12.24 -17.44 -2.52
CA LYS A 300 -13.23 -17.01 -1.53
C LYS A 300 -14.63 -17.38 -1.98
N ASN A 301 -15.44 -17.93 -1.09
CA ASN A 301 -16.85 -18.18 -1.34
C ASN A 301 -17.69 -17.53 -0.25
N SER A 302 -18.68 -16.73 -0.67
CA SER A 302 -19.67 -16.11 0.21
C SER A 302 -21.00 -16.85 0.13
N PHE A 303 -21.59 -17.07 1.28
CA PHE A 303 -22.82 -17.82 1.50
C PHE A 303 -23.86 -16.95 2.21
N ASP A 304 -25.12 -17.06 1.78
CA ASP A 304 -26.26 -16.48 2.49
C ASP A 304 -27.06 -17.62 3.14
N LEU A 305 -27.04 -17.68 4.48
CA LEU A 305 -27.82 -18.66 5.22
C LEU A 305 -29.27 -18.23 5.35
N THR A 306 -30.17 -19.23 5.50
CA THR A 306 -31.62 -19.02 5.56
C THR A 306 -32.10 -18.17 6.73
N ASP A 307 -31.27 -17.98 7.76
CA ASP A 307 -31.55 -17.16 8.93
C ASP A 307 -31.03 -15.72 8.81
N GLY A 308 -30.56 -15.31 7.62
CA GLY A 308 -30.03 -13.97 7.35
C GLY A 308 -28.57 -13.77 7.75
N THR A 309 -27.84 -14.85 8.07
CA THR A 309 -26.40 -14.82 8.34
C THR A 309 -25.62 -14.92 7.03
N ALA A 310 -24.72 -13.97 6.77
CA ALA A 310 -23.76 -14.05 5.68
C ALA A 310 -22.46 -14.69 6.20
N ILE A 311 -21.91 -15.66 5.47
CA ILE A 311 -20.65 -16.32 5.82
C ILE A 311 -19.72 -16.25 4.62
N THR A 312 -18.47 -15.90 4.84
CA THR A 312 -17.41 -15.93 3.84
C THR A 312 -16.34 -16.90 4.31
N VAL A 313 -15.92 -17.83 3.46
CA VAL A 313 -14.80 -18.74 3.73
C VAL A 313 -13.80 -18.59 2.60
N GLY A 314 -12.50 -18.60 2.92
CA GLY A 314 -11.49 -18.55 1.89
C GLY A 314 -10.15 -19.18 2.24
N LEU A 315 -9.37 -19.38 1.19
CA LEU A 315 -7.98 -19.78 1.20
C LEU A 315 -7.16 -18.62 0.63
N ASP A 316 -6.04 -18.30 1.26
CA ASP A 316 -5.15 -17.20 0.87
C ASP A 316 -3.70 -17.71 0.85
N PHE A 317 -3.05 -17.56 -0.31
CA PHE A 317 -1.68 -17.98 -0.54
C PHE A 317 -0.89 -16.77 -1.04
N SER A 318 0.32 -16.59 -0.52
CA SER A 318 1.19 -15.53 -1.01
C SER A 318 2.66 -15.87 -0.90
N LYS A 319 3.45 -15.31 -1.81
CA LYS A 319 4.91 -15.34 -1.78
C LYS A 319 5.45 -13.93 -2.01
N ARG A 320 6.23 -13.41 -1.07
CA ARG A 320 7.00 -12.17 -1.22
C ARG A 320 8.47 -12.50 -1.33
N ASN A 321 9.11 -12.04 -2.38
CA ASN A 321 10.55 -12.03 -2.54
C ASN A 321 11.12 -10.63 -2.27
N TRP A 322 12.29 -10.55 -1.63
CA TRP A 322 13.03 -9.30 -1.46
C TRP A 322 14.53 -9.55 -1.59
N ASP A 323 15.15 -8.92 -2.56
CA ASP A 323 16.60 -8.95 -2.79
C ASP A 323 17.19 -7.53 -2.79
N GLY A 324 18.46 -7.39 -2.48
CA GLY A 324 19.12 -6.11 -2.66
C GLY A 324 20.62 -6.11 -2.49
N VAL A 325 21.28 -5.28 -3.28
CA VAL A 325 22.74 -5.20 -3.40
C VAL A 325 23.22 -3.74 -3.38
N PHE A 326 24.40 -3.52 -2.82
CA PHE A 326 25.12 -2.27 -3.01
C PHE A 326 26.07 -2.36 -4.20
N LEU A 327 26.10 -1.29 -4.98
CA LEU A 327 27.05 -1.08 -6.09
C LEU A 327 27.88 0.16 -5.78
N GLY A 328 29.16 0.13 -6.14
CA GLY A 328 30.10 1.17 -5.72
C GLY A 328 31.18 1.49 -6.75
N LYS A 329 31.45 2.79 -6.95
CA LYS A 329 32.53 3.27 -7.82
C LYS A 329 33.63 3.96 -7.01
N GLY A 330 34.86 3.99 -7.56
CA GLY A 330 35.99 4.68 -6.94
C GLY A 330 36.24 4.22 -5.51
N MET A 331 36.26 5.15 -4.55
CA MET A 331 36.41 4.79 -3.14
C MET A 331 35.23 3.98 -2.59
N ALA A 332 34.03 4.10 -3.18
CA ALA A 332 32.87 3.32 -2.77
C ALA A 332 32.91 1.87 -3.28
N SER A 333 33.86 1.49 -4.15
CA SER A 333 33.96 0.15 -4.75
C SER A 333 34.16 -0.97 -3.73
N MET A 334 34.55 -0.65 -2.49
CA MET A 334 34.56 -1.60 -1.39
C MET A 334 33.17 -2.17 -1.04
N ASN A 335 32.09 -1.52 -1.49
CA ASN A 335 30.71 -2.00 -1.32
C ASN A 335 30.17 -2.67 -2.59
N ASP A 336 30.95 -2.75 -3.67
CA ASP A 336 30.46 -3.23 -4.95
C ASP A 336 30.15 -4.72 -4.88
N GLY A 337 28.91 -5.09 -5.21
CA GLY A 337 28.40 -6.45 -5.07
C GLY A 337 28.10 -6.87 -3.62
N PHE A 338 28.08 -5.94 -2.66
CA PHE A 338 27.74 -6.28 -1.28
C PHE A 338 26.23 -6.54 -1.16
N VAL A 339 25.85 -7.78 -0.87
CA VAL A 339 24.45 -8.20 -0.70
C VAL A 339 23.89 -7.71 0.64
N SER A 340 22.89 -6.83 0.55
CA SER A 340 22.23 -6.19 1.69
C SER A 340 21.02 -6.95 2.21
N ILE A 341 20.28 -7.64 1.34
CA ILE A 341 19.22 -8.61 1.64
C ILE A 341 19.47 -9.74 0.64
N ASP A 342 19.53 -10.98 1.11
CA ASP A 342 20.12 -12.11 0.37
C ASP A 342 19.00 -13.02 -0.14
N ASP A 343 18.31 -12.57 -1.19
CA ASP A 343 17.18 -13.26 -1.84
C ASP A 343 16.25 -13.97 -0.84
N VAL A 344 15.37 -13.17 -0.20
CA VAL A 344 14.53 -13.64 0.91
C VAL A 344 13.11 -13.86 0.44
N ASP A 345 12.66 -15.11 0.54
CA ASP A 345 11.29 -15.53 0.26
C ASP A 345 10.48 -15.63 1.55
N THR A 346 9.29 -15.03 1.56
CA THR A 346 8.26 -15.20 2.59
C THR A 346 7.03 -15.84 1.96
N ASP A 347 6.85 -17.13 2.21
CA ASP A 347 5.72 -17.92 1.75
C ASP A 347 4.66 -18.04 2.85
N ASN A 348 3.40 -17.81 2.52
CA ASN A 348 2.27 -17.94 3.44
C ASN A 348 1.13 -18.75 2.82
N ALA A 349 0.54 -19.64 3.63
CA ALA A 349 -0.71 -20.31 3.32
C ALA A 349 -1.69 -20.13 4.48
N ALA A 350 -2.94 -19.82 4.17
CA ALA A 350 -3.93 -19.55 5.20
C ALA A 350 -5.34 -20.01 4.83
N ILE A 351 -6.11 -20.22 5.88
CA ILE A 351 -7.57 -20.39 5.83
C ILE A 351 -8.22 -19.32 6.69
N PHE A 352 -9.31 -18.74 6.20
CA PHE A 352 -10.09 -17.76 6.95
C PHE A 352 -11.59 -18.00 6.83
N VAL A 353 -12.30 -17.48 7.81
CA VAL A 353 -13.76 -17.41 7.85
C VAL A 353 -14.19 -16.09 8.44
N GLU A 354 -15.20 -15.47 7.84
CA GLU A 354 -15.89 -14.31 8.37
C GLU A 354 -17.39 -14.60 8.39
N ALA A 355 -18.09 -14.18 9.44
CA ALA A 355 -19.54 -14.28 9.55
C ALA A 355 -20.11 -12.92 9.96
N GLU A 356 -21.14 -12.48 9.25
CA GLU A 356 -21.89 -11.27 9.54
C GLU A 356 -23.36 -11.62 9.78
N LYS A 357 -23.93 -11.05 10.85
CA LYS A 357 -25.34 -11.25 11.19
C LYS A 357 -26.00 -9.97 11.65
N ASN A 358 -27.16 -9.69 11.07
CA ASN A 358 -28.07 -8.65 11.51
C ASN A 358 -29.16 -9.25 12.42
N ILE A 359 -29.30 -8.71 13.63
CA ILE A 359 -30.27 -9.10 14.65
C ILE A 359 -30.98 -7.83 15.12
N ASP A 360 -32.16 -7.55 14.55
CA ASP A 360 -32.90 -6.30 14.78
C ASP A 360 -32.01 -5.05 14.55
N ASN A 361 -31.71 -4.30 15.61
CA ASN A 361 -30.87 -3.10 15.58
C ASN A 361 -29.38 -3.39 15.82
N PHE A 362 -29.00 -4.66 15.96
CA PHE A 362 -27.63 -5.10 16.23
C PHE A 362 -27.03 -5.80 15.01
N ASN A 363 -25.85 -5.36 14.58
CA ASN A 363 -25.02 -6.05 13.60
C ASN A 363 -23.80 -6.63 14.32
N LEU A 364 -23.45 -7.87 14.03
CA LEU A 364 -22.29 -8.57 14.56
C LEU A 364 -21.45 -9.15 13.43
N LYS A 365 -20.16 -8.86 13.45
CA LYS A 365 -19.13 -9.48 12.61
C LYS A 365 -18.17 -10.29 13.47
N LEU A 366 -17.88 -11.51 13.04
CA LEU A 366 -16.90 -12.39 13.65
C LEU A 366 -15.96 -12.88 12.55
N GLY A 367 -14.65 -12.75 12.76
CA GLY A 367 -13.63 -13.22 11.83
C GLY A 367 -12.63 -14.13 12.52
N ALA A 368 -12.13 -15.14 11.81
CA ALA A 368 -11.00 -15.95 12.24
C ALA A 368 -10.12 -16.34 11.05
N ARG A 369 -8.81 -16.41 11.28
CA ARG A 369 -7.80 -16.78 10.31
C ARG A 369 -6.69 -17.59 10.96
N TYR A 370 -6.19 -18.59 10.25
CA TYR A 370 -4.98 -19.30 10.59
C TYR A 370 -3.97 -19.18 9.44
N ASP A 371 -2.76 -18.71 9.76
CA ASP A 371 -1.64 -18.56 8.84
C ASP A 371 -0.51 -19.54 9.22
N ASP A 372 0.08 -20.15 8.21
CA ASP A 372 1.33 -20.91 8.27
C ASP A 372 2.32 -20.23 7.31
N THR A 373 3.43 -19.72 7.86
CA THR A 373 4.38 -18.88 7.13
C THR A 373 5.79 -19.40 7.28
N SER A 374 6.52 -19.54 6.17
CA SER A 374 7.94 -19.84 6.15
C SER A 374 8.71 -18.70 5.50
N ILE A 375 9.84 -18.32 6.10
CA ILE A 375 10.76 -17.32 5.57
C ILE A 375 12.12 -17.98 5.33
N THR A 376 12.53 -18.04 4.07
CA THR A 376 13.78 -18.66 3.62
C THR A 376 14.70 -17.63 2.97
N GLN A 377 16.02 -17.84 3.05
CA GLN A 377 17.01 -16.94 2.45
C GLN A 377 18.14 -17.70 1.74
N GLU A 378 18.79 -17.11 0.74
CA GLU A 378 19.93 -17.72 0.05
C GLU A 378 21.28 -17.55 0.78
N GLY A 379 21.33 -16.65 1.78
CA GLY A 379 22.52 -16.39 2.58
C GLY A 379 22.84 -17.47 3.62
N SER A 380 23.52 -17.07 4.71
CA SER A 380 23.97 -17.99 5.77
C SER A 380 23.19 -17.88 7.09
N LEU A 381 22.15 -17.05 7.14
CA LEU A 381 21.32 -16.86 8.34
C LEU A 381 20.26 -17.96 8.41
N PRO A 382 19.68 -18.25 9.59
CA PRO A 382 18.66 -19.29 9.68
C PRO A 382 17.36 -18.85 9.01
N ASP A 383 16.68 -19.82 8.42
CA ASP A 383 15.28 -19.71 8.00
C ASP A 383 14.36 -19.65 9.23
N ASN A 384 13.16 -19.11 9.07
CA ASN A 384 12.18 -18.97 10.14
C ASN A 384 10.81 -19.52 9.75
N ASP A 385 10.16 -20.22 10.68
CA ASP A 385 8.79 -20.71 10.53
C ASP A 385 7.89 -20.09 11.60
N TYR A 386 6.72 -19.61 11.18
CA TYR A 386 5.74 -18.96 12.04
C TYR A 386 4.35 -19.55 11.81
N SER A 387 3.53 -19.51 12.85
CA SER A 387 2.10 -19.78 12.71
C SER A 387 1.30 -18.79 13.56
N ALA A 388 0.19 -18.32 13.01
CA ALA A 388 -0.63 -17.32 13.67
C ALA A 388 -2.10 -17.73 13.65
N PHE A 389 -2.76 -17.56 14.79
CA PHE A 389 -4.21 -17.52 14.86
C PHE A 389 -4.65 -16.08 15.14
N SER A 390 -5.41 -15.53 14.20
CA SER A 390 -5.99 -14.19 14.28
C SER A 390 -7.50 -14.32 14.35
N ALA A 391 -8.15 -13.51 15.18
CA ALA A 391 -9.60 -13.52 15.29
C ALA A 391 -10.11 -12.20 15.83
N TYR A 392 -11.32 -11.84 15.44
CA TYR A 392 -11.98 -10.65 15.97
C TYR A 392 -13.48 -10.84 16.11
N GLY A 393 -14.07 -10.01 16.97
CA GLY A 393 -15.50 -9.76 17.00
C GLY A 393 -15.76 -8.26 17.04
N PHE A 394 -16.67 -7.79 16.19
CA PHE A 394 -17.03 -6.37 16.09
C PHE A 394 -18.55 -6.24 16.00
N GLY A 395 -19.13 -5.41 16.85
CA GLY A 395 -20.56 -5.20 16.94
C GLY A 395 -20.95 -3.74 16.78
N THR A 396 -22.06 -3.49 16.10
CA THR A 396 -22.67 -2.16 15.96
C THR A 396 -24.13 -2.23 16.38
N TYR A 397 -24.56 -1.34 17.28
CA TYR A 397 -25.94 -1.23 17.75
C TYR A 397 -26.53 0.13 17.39
N ALA A 398 -27.60 0.13 16.59
CA ALA A 398 -28.37 1.32 16.28
C ALA A 398 -29.30 1.67 17.46
N LEU A 399 -28.97 2.73 18.19
CA LEU A 399 -29.76 3.23 19.29
C LEU A 399 -31.07 3.88 18.79
N GLN A 400 -30.98 4.57 17.66
CA GLN A 400 -32.07 5.21 16.92
C GLN A 400 -31.56 5.64 15.53
N ASP A 401 -32.43 6.19 14.69
CA ASP A 401 -32.04 6.75 13.40
C ASP A 401 -30.94 7.81 13.57
N GLY A 402 -29.83 7.60 12.85
CA GLY A 402 -28.67 8.49 12.90
C GLY A 402 -27.81 8.38 14.17
N MET A 403 -28.05 7.44 15.10
CA MET A 403 -27.17 7.24 16.25
C MET A 403 -26.85 5.77 16.50
N LYS A 404 -25.56 5.43 16.48
CA LYS A 404 -25.05 4.07 16.65
C LYS A 404 -23.92 4.04 17.67
N ILE A 405 -23.83 2.98 18.47
CA ILE A 405 -22.62 2.63 19.21
C ILE A 405 -21.97 1.44 18.56
N PHE A 406 -20.64 1.37 18.61
CA PHE A 406 -19.91 0.25 18.08
C PHE A 406 -18.74 -0.11 18.98
N GLY A 407 -18.30 -1.36 18.87
CA GLY A 407 -17.13 -1.83 19.59
C GLY A 407 -16.61 -3.14 19.04
N GLY A 408 -15.31 -3.37 19.23
CA GLY A 408 -14.65 -4.57 18.80
C GLY A 408 -13.55 -5.02 19.74
N LEU A 409 -13.25 -6.31 19.69
CA LEU A 409 -12.05 -6.92 20.24
C LEU A 409 -11.45 -7.78 19.14
N GLY A 410 -10.19 -7.55 18.81
CA GLY A 410 -9.48 -8.31 17.80
C GLY A 410 -8.07 -8.66 18.24
N ARG A 411 -7.56 -9.76 17.68
CA ARG A 411 -6.17 -10.17 17.76
C ARG A 411 -5.69 -10.52 16.36
N SER A 412 -4.55 -9.98 15.95
CA SER A 412 -3.87 -10.36 14.72
C SER A 412 -2.37 -10.50 14.94
N ALA A 413 -1.68 -11.04 13.93
CA ALA A 413 -0.24 -11.15 13.93
C ALA A 413 0.36 -10.77 12.58
N ARG A 414 1.64 -10.40 12.60
CA ARG A 414 2.48 -10.21 11.41
C ARG A 414 3.83 -10.86 11.68
N VAL A 415 4.33 -11.60 10.70
CA VAL A 415 5.71 -12.11 10.73
C VAL A 415 6.71 -10.98 10.48
N PRO A 416 7.93 -11.03 11.01
CA PRO A 416 8.97 -10.06 10.69
C PRO A 416 9.25 -10.05 9.18
N ASP A 417 9.58 -8.88 8.62
CA ASP A 417 9.97 -8.77 7.21
C ASP A 417 11.47 -9.09 7.01
N ALA A 418 11.89 -9.27 5.74
CA ALA A 418 13.28 -9.57 5.41
C ALA A 418 14.26 -8.49 5.91
N ARG A 419 13.79 -7.23 6.02
CA ARG A 419 14.60 -6.13 6.53
C ARG A 419 14.83 -6.26 8.03
N GLU A 420 13.83 -6.69 8.79
CA GLU A 420 13.91 -6.91 10.23
C GLU A 420 14.79 -8.11 10.57
N LEU A 421 14.71 -9.18 9.77
CA LEU A 421 15.45 -10.43 9.98
C LEU A 421 16.89 -10.38 9.44
N TYR A 422 17.08 -9.88 8.21
CA TYR A 422 18.27 -10.21 7.41
C TYR A 422 19.02 -9.01 6.84
N LEU A 423 18.52 -7.77 6.99
CA LEU A 423 19.19 -6.59 6.42
C LEU A 423 20.64 -6.45 6.91
N ARG A 424 21.58 -6.40 5.97
CA ARG A 424 22.98 -6.06 6.19
C ARG A 424 23.28 -4.68 5.63
N MET A 425 23.68 -3.74 6.49
CA MET A 425 24.13 -2.41 6.06
C MET A 425 25.51 -2.08 6.64
N PRO A 426 26.51 -1.78 5.78
CA PRO A 426 27.80 -1.25 6.25
C PRO A 426 27.62 0.11 6.93
N MET A 427 28.09 0.22 8.18
CA MET A 427 28.02 1.44 8.99
C MET A 427 29.43 1.87 9.42
N MET A 428 29.59 3.12 9.85
CA MET A 428 30.85 3.56 10.45
C MET A 428 31.14 2.75 11.73
N GLY A 429 32.20 1.93 11.72
CA GLY A 429 32.63 1.14 12.88
C GLY A 429 31.98 -0.24 13.01
N GLY A 430 31.22 -0.71 12.03
CA GLY A 430 30.63 -2.05 12.07
C GLY A 430 29.64 -2.33 10.94
N MET A 431 28.83 -3.37 11.13
CA MET A 431 27.76 -3.77 10.22
C MET A 431 26.47 -3.81 11.01
N LEU A 432 25.44 -3.11 10.52
CA LEU A 432 24.07 -3.39 10.97
C LEU A 432 23.66 -4.71 10.35
N ILE A 433 23.19 -5.64 11.17
CA ILE A 433 22.63 -6.92 10.75
C ILE A 433 21.22 -6.98 11.36
N GLY A 434 20.25 -7.48 10.60
CA GLY A 434 18.93 -7.82 11.11
C GLY A 434 19.01 -8.83 12.26
N ASN A 435 17.88 -9.06 12.92
CA ASN A 435 17.81 -10.03 14.00
C ASN A 435 17.06 -11.27 13.49
N PRO A 436 17.75 -12.36 13.14
CA PRO A 436 17.11 -13.57 12.62
C PRO A 436 16.34 -14.34 13.71
N ASP A 437 16.48 -13.98 14.98
CA ASP A 437 15.82 -14.62 16.13
C ASP A 437 14.52 -13.87 16.54
N LEU A 438 13.93 -13.06 15.65
CA LEU A 438 12.71 -12.31 15.99
C LEU A 438 11.48 -13.20 16.02
N ASP A 439 10.70 -13.06 17.10
CA ASP A 439 9.33 -13.58 17.16
C ASP A 439 8.39 -12.75 16.26
N GLN A 440 7.29 -13.35 15.83
CA GLN A 440 6.19 -12.62 15.18
C GLN A 440 5.55 -11.60 16.14
N VAL A 441 5.12 -10.47 15.61
CA VAL A 441 4.45 -9.42 16.38
C VAL A 441 2.96 -9.74 16.45
N THR A 442 2.34 -9.58 17.62
CA THR A 442 0.90 -9.80 17.79
C THR A 442 0.22 -8.57 18.34
N ASN A 443 -0.81 -8.07 17.66
CA ASN A 443 -1.62 -6.97 18.15
C ASN A 443 -2.91 -7.53 18.73
N THR A 444 -3.22 -7.22 19.99
CA THR A 444 -4.57 -7.34 20.53
C THR A 444 -5.13 -5.95 20.73
N GLU A 445 -6.36 -5.67 20.32
CA GLU A 445 -6.92 -4.32 20.39
C GLU A 445 -8.39 -4.37 20.78
N VAL A 446 -8.80 -3.38 21.58
CA VAL A 446 -10.21 -3.09 21.86
C VAL A 446 -10.54 -1.72 21.31
N ASP A 447 -11.62 -1.62 20.53
CA ASP A 447 -12.18 -0.36 20.04
C ASP A 447 -13.58 -0.16 20.61
N LEU A 448 -13.90 1.10 20.93
CA LEU A 448 -15.24 1.54 21.32
C LEU A 448 -15.52 2.90 20.69
N GLY A 449 -16.73 3.10 20.19
CA GLY A 449 -17.11 4.39 19.62
C GLY A 449 -18.61 4.63 19.52
N LEU A 450 -18.92 5.85 19.14
CA LEU A 450 -20.26 6.37 18.90
C LEU A 450 -20.26 7.04 17.52
N GLU A 451 -21.32 6.86 16.75
CA GLU A 451 -21.58 7.59 15.52
C GLU A 451 -22.90 8.34 15.67
N LEU A 452 -22.90 9.64 15.40
CA LEU A 452 -24.06 10.51 15.36
C LEU A 452 -24.10 11.25 14.03
N ASN A 453 -25.17 11.05 13.27
CA ASN A 453 -25.47 11.76 12.04
C ASN A 453 -26.90 12.32 12.12
N SER A 454 -27.02 13.63 12.37
CA SER A 454 -28.31 14.33 12.44
C SER A 454 -28.70 15.04 11.13
N GLY A 455 -27.94 14.83 10.05
CA GLY A 455 -28.03 15.56 8.78
C GLY A 455 -27.40 16.96 8.81
N VAL A 456 -27.29 17.59 9.97
CA VAL A 456 -26.61 18.89 10.17
C VAL A 456 -25.27 18.74 10.88
N LEU A 457 -25.10 17.65 11.63
CA LEU A 457 -23.91 17.36 12.41
C LEU A 457 -23.54 15.89 12.22
N PHE A 458 -22.27 15.66 11.91
CA PHE A 458 -21.65 14.34 11.91
C PHE A 458 -20.57 14.30 12.99
N LEU A 459 -20.67 13.36 13.94
CA LEU A 459 -19.69 13.12 14.99
C LEU A 459 -19.40 11.63 15.10
N LYS A 460 -18.12 11.25 15.13
CA LYS A 460 -17.69 9.85 15.28
C LYS A 460 -16.51 9.71 16.26
N PRO A 461 -16.69 9.98 17.57
CA PRO A 461 -15.63 9.75 18.55
C PRO A 461 -15.33 8.26 18.70
N LYS A 462 -14.05 7.91 18.72
CA LYS A 462 -13.55 6.53 18.84
C LYS A 462 -12.39 6.48 19.83
N LEU A 463 -12.40 5.45 20.68
CA LEU A 463 -11.35 5.11 21.64
C LEU A 463 -10.81 3.74 21.28
N PHE A 464 -9.49 3.57 21.33
CA PHE A 464 -8.84 2.29 21.11
C PHE A 464 -7.73 2.08 22.14
N TYR A 465 -7.42 0.81 22.42
CA TYR A 465 -6.28 0.43 23.26
C TYR A 465 -5.67 -0.86 22.71
N SER A 466 -4.40 -0.77 22.29
CA SER A 466 -3.67 -1.85 21.62
C SER A 466 -2.55 -2.39 22.51
N TRP A 467 -2.37 -3.71 22.52
CA TRP A 467 -1.27 -4.44 23.14
C TRP A 467 -0.46 -5.13 22.03
N LEU A 468 0.82 -4.78 21.90
CA LEU A 468 1.75 -5.31 20.90
C LEU A 468 2.77 -6.25 21.52
#